data_AF-A0A371CUV2-F1
#
_entry.id   AF-A0A371CUV2-F1
#
_cell.length_a   1.000
_cell.length_b   1.000
_cell.length_c   1.000
_cell.angle_alpha   90.00
_cell.angle_beta   90.00
_cell.angle_gamma   90.00
#
_symmetry.space_group_name_H-M   'P 1'
#
loop_
_entity.id
_entity.type
_entity.pdbx_description
1 polymer ?
#
loop_
_entity_poly.entity_id
_entity_poly.type
_entity_poly.pdbx_seq_one_letter_code
_entity_poly.pdbx_strand_id
1 'polypeptide(L)' 'QVDALSVSTGGGSHQPKIGKPPIFKGSDDKIKLEEWCNLISLWCAHKDIVTDKQKIVITLSWLQGPAHKYMAL' A
#
# COMPACT_ATOMS: atom_id res chain seq x y z
N GLN A 1 -21.68 -11.25 -45.08
CA GLN A 1 -21.49 -12.15 -43.93
C GLN A 1 -20.02 -12.54 -43.92
N VAL A 2 -19.23 -11.96 -43.02
CA VAL A 2 -17.85 -12.37 -42.76
C VAL A 2 -17.67 -12.40 -41.24
N ASP A 3 -17.09 -13.49 -40.77
CA ASP A 3 -17.03 -13.93 -39.38
C ASP A 3 -16.46 -12.91 -38.40
N ALA A 4 -17.15 -12.74 -37.28
CA ALA A 4 -16.63 -12.08 -36.09
C ALA A 4 -15.62 -13.01 -35.41
N LEU A 5 -14.34 -12.82 -35.70
CA LEU A 5 -13.25 -13.34 -34.88
C LEU A 5 -13.39 -12.74 -33.47
N SER A 6 -13.88 -13.56 -32.53
CA SER A 6 -13.81 -13.25 -31.10
C SER A 6 -12.34 -13.15 -30.72
N VAL A 7 -11.85 -11.91 -30.60
CA VAL A 7 -10.58 -11.65 -29.92
C VAL A 7 -10.87 -11.86 -28.43
N SER A 8 -10.50 -13.05 -27.94
CA SER A 8 -10.36 -13.26 -26.51
C SER A 8 -9.20 -12.37 -26.07
N THR A 9 -9.51 -11.17 -25.56
CA THR A 9 -8.55 -10.37 -24.81
C THR A 9 -8.29 -11.12 -23.51
N GLY A 10 -7.40 -12.10 -23.58
CA GLY A 10 -6.73 -12.68 -22.43
C GLY A 10 -5.83 -11.63 -21.81
N GLY A 11 -6.44 -10.65 -21.14
CA GLY A 11 -5.75 -9.70 -20.28
C GLY A 11 -5.30 -10.44 -19.03
N GLY A 12 -4.19 -11.15 -19.13
CA GLY A 12 -3.49 -11.68 -17.97
C GLY A 12 -3.29 -10.53 -16.98
N SER A 13 -3.97 -10.60 -15.84
CA SER A 13 -3.84 -9.66 -14.74
C SER A 13 -2.42 -9.74 -14.18
N HIS A 14 -1.48 -9.07 -14.84
CA HIS A 14 -0.17 -8.78 -14.29
C HIS A 14 -0.33 -7.57 -13.37
N GLN A 15 -1.08 -7.71 -12.27
CA GLN A 15 -0.99 -6.75 -11.19
C GLN A 15 0.47 -6.72 -10.71
N PRO A 16 1.11 -5.53 -10.62
CA PRO A 16 2.44 -5.40 -10.06
C PRO A 16 2.47 -6.02 -8.67
N LYS A 17 3.48 -6.85 -8.37
CA LYS A 17 3.64 -7.42 -7.03
C LYS A 17 4.11 -6.30 -6.08
N ILE A 18 3.16 -5.61 -5.46
CA ILE A 18 3.48 -4.58 -4.47
C ILE A 18 3.87 -5.26 -3.16
N GLY A 19 5.12 -5.04 -2.74
CA GLY A 19 5.65 -5.55 -1.48
C GLY A 19 4.90 -4.95 -0.28
N LYS A 20 4.90 -5.68 0.84
CA LYS A 20 4.43 -5.12 2.12
C LYS A 20 5.33 -3.93 2.51
N PRO A 21 4.77 -2.86 3.06
CA PRO A 21 5.55 -1.71 3.51
C PRO A 21 6.47 -2.12 4.68
N PRO A 22 7.59 -1.42 4.91
CA PRO A 22 8.42 -1.65 6.08
C PRO A 22 7.77 -1.06 7.34
N ILE A 23 8.22 -1.49 8.52
CA ILE A 23 7.84 -0.86 9.80
C ILE A 23 8.52 0.50 9.93
N PHE A 24 7.79 1.52 10.39
CA PHE A 24 8.36 2.84 10.68
C PHE A 24 8.54 3.04 12.18
N LYS A 25 9.80 3.22 12.60
CA LYS A 25 10.16 3.43 14.02
C LYS A 25 10.25 4.90 14.40
N GLY A 26 10.53 5.79 13.43
CA GLY A 26 10.82 7.20 13.69
C GLY A 26 12.15 7.45 14.43
N SER A 27 13.03 6.45 14.48
CA SER A 27 14.32 6.52 15.19
C SER A 27 15.53 6.26 14.29
N ASP A 28 15.31 5.85 13.05
CA ASP A 28 16.36 5.63 12.05
C ASP A 28 16.07 6.44 10.79
N ASP A 29 17.14 6.80 10.08
CA ASP A 29 17.07 7.63 8.86
C ASP A 29 17.02 6.77 7.59
N LYS A 30 16.63 5.49 7.70
CA LYS A 30 16.66 4.56 6.57
C LYS A 30 15.61 4.88 5.51
N ILE A 31 14.48 5.43 5.94
CA ILE A 31 13.38 5.84 5.07
C ILE A 31 12.77 7.13 5.61
N LYS A 32 12.53 8.10 4.73
CA LYS A 32 11.85 9.35 5.12
C LYS A 32 10.36 9.08 5.37
N LEU A 33 9.75 9.83 6.27
CA LEU A 33 8.33 9.68 6.59
C LEU A 33 7.44 9.79 5.35
N GLU A 34 7.69 10.78 4.49
CA GLU A 34 6.93 10.98 3.25
C GLU A 34 7.04 9.79 2.29
N GLU A 35 8.25 9.26 2.10
CA GLU A 35 8.49 8.08 1.28
C GLU A 35 7.78 6.85 1.85
N TRP A 36 7.84 6.67 3.17
CA TRP A 36 7.13 5.61 3.85
C TRP A 36 5.60 5.72 3.70
N CYS A 37 5.04 6.93 3.83
CA CYS A 37 3.61 7.19 3.59
C CYS A 37 3.18 6.87 2.15
N ASN A 38 4.05 7.15 1.17
CA ASN A 38 3.80 6.81 -0.23
C ASN A 38 3.75 5.29 -0.44
N LEU A 39 4.66 4.53 0.19
CA LEU A 39 4.65 3.06 0.14
C LEU A 39 3.39 2.46 0.78
N ILE A 40 2.95 2.98 1.93
CA ILE A 40 1.71 2.55 2.58
C ILE A 40 0.51 2.85 1.69
N SER A 41 0.44 4.04 1.11
CA SER A 41 -0.66 4.44 0.22
C SER A 41 -0.76 3.55 -1.02
N LEU A 42 0.39 3.24 -1.62
CA LEU A 42 0.49 2.35 -2.77
C LEU A 42 0.06 0.91 -2.41
N TRP A 43 0.48 0.41 -1.25
CA TRP A 43 0.08 -0.91 -0.76
C TRP A 43 -1.41 -0.99 -0.45
N CYS A 44 -1.98 0.05 0.18
CA CYS A 44 -3.41 0.15 0.45
C CYS A 44 -4.23 0.12 -0.85
N ALA A 45 -3.82 0.88 -1.87
CA ALA A 45 -4.47 0.87 -3.18
C ALA A 45 -4.44 -0.52 -3.83
N HIS A 46 -3.30 -1.21 -3.78
CA HIS A 46 -3.17 -2.58 -4.30
C HIS A 46 -3.99 -3.63 -3.52
N LYS A 47 -4.35 -3.34 -2.26
CA LYS A 47 -5.15 -4.21 -1.40
C LYS A 47 -6.63 -3.82 -1.37
N ASP A 48 -7.07 -2.95 -2.28
CA ASP A 48 -8.43 -2.42 -2.35
C ASP A 48 -8.90 -1.77 -1.03
N ILE A 49 -7.96 -1.21 -0.26
CA ILE A 49 -8.24 -0.44 0.95
C ILE A 49 -8.55 0.99 0.56
N VAL A 50 -9.84 1.29 0.44
CA VAL A 50 -10.31 2.57 -0.12
C VAL A 50 -10.68 3.60 0.93
N THR A 51 -11.14 3.18 2.11
CA THR A 51 -11.63 4.13 3.12
C THR A 51 -10.50 4.75 3.94
N ASP A 52 -10.62 6.02 4.26
CA ASP A 52 -9.63 6.73 5.07
C ASP A 52 -9.51 6.12 6.47
N LYS A 53 -10.62 5.66 7.05
CA LYS A 53 -10.61 4.96 8.35
C LYS A 53 -9.72 3.71 8.30
N GLN A 54 -9.86 2.87 7.28
CA GLN A 54 -9.04 1.67 7.14
C GLN A 54 -7.58 2.03 6.88
N LYS A 55 -7.32 3.01 5.99
CA LYS A 55 -5.96 3.50 5.71
C LYS A 55 -5.30 3.99 7.00
N ILE A 56 -5.97 4.81 7.80
CA ILE A 56 -5.47 5.32 9.09
C ILE A 56 -5.14 4.15 10.04
N VAL A 57 -6.09 3.24 10.28
CA VAL A 57 -5.87 2.09 11.18
C VAL A 57 -4.67 1.26 10.73
N ILE A 58 -4.55 1.02 9.41
CA ILE A 58 -3.44 0.28 8.85
C ILE A 58 -2.14 1.04 9.06
N THR A 59 -2.02 2.29 8.62
CA THR A 59 -0.81 3.11 8.81
C THR A 59 -0.33 3.08 10.26
N LEU A 60 -1.24 3.23 11.23
CA LEU A 60 -0.91 3.18 12.65
C LEU A 60 -0.39 1.81 13.11
N SER A 61 -0.89 0.71 12.54
CA SER A 61 -0.43 -0.65 12.87
C SER A 61 1.02 -0.95 12.42
N TRP A 62 1.55 -0.16 11.48
CA TRP A 62 2.93 -0.29 10.99
C TRP A 62 3.92 0.61 11.73
N LEU A 63 3.45 1.39 12.71
CA LEU A 63 4.32 2.18 13.59
C LEU A 63 4.85 1.30 14.72
N GLN A 64 6.14 1.47 15.04
CA GLN A 64 6.76 0.89 16.23
C GLN A 64 7.69 1.91 16.90
N GLY A 65 8.27 1.55 18.05
CA GLY A 65 9.29 2.38 18.70
C GLY A 65 8.78 3.78 19.09
N PRO A 66 9.62 4.83 18.98
CA PRO A 66 9.23 6.20 19.27
C PRO A 66 7.99 6.69 18.49
N ALA A 67 7.86 6.33 17.21
CA ALA A 67 6.71 6.72 16.40
C ALA A 67 5.38 6.17 16.95
N HIS A 68 5.37 4.91 17.41
CA HIS A 68 4.19 4.33 18.06
C HIS A 68 3.88 5.01 19.40
N LYS A 69 4.90 5.30 20.20
CA LYS A 69 4.73 6.00 21.49
C LYS A 69 4.10 7.37 21.31
N TYR A 70 4.53 8.15 20.31
CA TYR A 70 3.98 9.48 20.03
C TYR A 70 2.47 9.45 19.80
N MET A 71 1.94 8.42 19.12
CA MET A 71 0.51 8.29 18.83
C MET A 71 -0.32 7.75 20.01
N ALA A 72 0.34 7.20 21.04
CA ALA A 72 -0.30 6.67 22.23
C ALA A 72 -0.32 7.69 23.40
N LEU A 73 0.25 8.88 23.19
CA LEU A 73 0.17 10.03 24.09
C LEU A 73 -1.13 10.81 23.85
#